data_AF-A0A7S0XY48-F1
#
_entry.id   AF-A0A7S0XY48-F1
#
_cell.length_a   1.000
_cell.length_b   1.000
_cell.length_c   1.000
_cell.angle_alpha   90.00
_cell.angle_beta   90.00
_cell.angle_gamma   90.00
#
_symmetry.space_group_name_H-M   'P 1'
#
loop_
_entity.id
_entity.type
_entity.pdbx_description
1 polymer ?
#
loop_
_entity_poly.entity_id
_entity_poly.type
_entity_poly.pdbx_seq_one_letter_code
_entity_poly.pdbx_strand_id
1 'polypeptide(L)'
;WIDNSWQVPENRADKAGKLLAETLAQRVQGHRPVNLIGFGMGARVIMVCLTHLSDMGEEGKGIVESAVVMGTPFSADAAKWNKAASVVAHRLVNVYCRTDWVLGIAYRASKLDKEVAGLQAITPKSAGEPLSGVVESIDVTGLVGGHWDYRPKLKTLVQLVGLSSGRVAATSSLLGKMSSAITGSV
;
A
#
# COMPACT_ATOMS: atom_id res chain seq x y z
N TRP A 1 -1.73 -21.76 25.00
CA TRP A 1 -1.81 -21.22 23.63
C TRP A 1 -2.26 -19.77 23.69
N ILE A 2 -1.35 -18.87 24.06
CA ILE A 2 -1.54 -17.41 24.03
C ILE A 2 -0.46 -16.88 23.09
N ASP A 3 -0.50 -17.34 21.85
CA ASP A 3 0.25 -16.69 20.79
C ASP A 3 -0.71 -15.70 20.14
N ASN A 4 -0.35 -14.43 20.18
CA ASN A 4 -1.07 -13.37 19.48
C ASN A 4 -1.20 -13.77 18.01
N SER A 5 -2.38 -14.19 17.59
CA SER A 5 -2.62 -14.83 16.27
C SER A 5 -2.25 -13.93 15.08
N TRP A 6 -2.01 -12.64 15.35
CA TRP A 6 -1.55 -11.65 14.38
C TRP A 6 -0.03 -11.57 14.23
N GLN A 7 0.75 -11.95 15.25
CA GLN A 7 2.22 -11.89 15.17
C GLN A 7 2.79 -12.92 14.19
N VAL A 8 2.20 -14.10 14.10
CA VAL A 8 2.66 -15.14 13.16
C VAL A 8 2.57 -14.69 11.70
N PRO A 9 1.40 -14.26 11.19
CA PRO A 9 1.32 -13.74 9.82
C PRO A 9 2.17 -12.49 9.62
N GLU A 10 2.26 -11.60 10.63
CA GLU A 10 3.13 -10.42 10.58
C GLU A 10 4.59 -10.78 10.37
N ASN A 11 5.14 -11.66 11.20
CA ASN A 11 6.53 -12.12 11.09
C ASN A 11 6.81 -12.83 9.77
N ARG A 12 5.83 -13.57 9.24
CA ARG A 12 5.96 -14.21 7.91
C ARG A 12 5.95 -13.18 6.79
N ALA A 13 5.10 -12.17 6.86
CA ALA A 13 5.07 -11.07 5.90
C ALA A 13 6.38 -10.28 5.92
N ASP A 14 6.94 -10.03 7.11
CA ASP A 14 8.23 -9.32 7.24
C ASP A 14 9.38 -10.11 6.61
N LYS A 15 9.44 -11.42 6.84
CA LYS A 15 10.42 -12.30 6.19
C LYS A 15 10.24 -12.34 4.67
N ALA A 16 9.00 -12.51 4.20
CA ALA A 16 8.71 -12.54 2.78
C ALA A 16 9.04 -11.21 2.08
N GLY A 17 8.80 -10.07 2.74
CA GLY A 17 9.15 -8.75 2.21
C GLY A 17 10.65 -8.57 2.00
N LYS A 18 11.47 -9.02 2.96
CA LYS A 18 12.94 -9.00 2.82
C LYS A 18 13.41 -9.89 1.68
N LEU A 19 12.92 -11.14 1.61
CA LEU A 19 13.25 -12.06 0.53
C LEU A 19 12.82 -11.52 -0.85
N LEU A 20 11.67 -10.86 -0.92
CA LEU A 20 11.20 -10.23 -2.15
C LEU A 20 12.16 -9.10 -2.59
N ALA A 21 12.60 -8.25 -1.66
CA ALA A 21 13.56 -7.20 -1.94
C ALA A 21 14.91 -7.75 -2.43
N GLU A 22 15.45 -8.77 -1.74
CA GLU A 22 16.69 -9.45 -2.17
C GLU A 22 16.55 -10.06 -3.57
N THR A 23 15.42 -10.73 -3.83
CA THR A 23 15.15 -11.35 -5.14
C THR A 23 15.03 -10.30 -6.24
N LEU A 24 14.39 -9.18 -5.96
CA LEU A 24 14.26 -8.06 -6.89
C LEU A 24 15.61 -7.38 -7.16
N ALA A 25 16.45 -7.22 -6.13
CA ALA A 25 17.79 -6.65 -6.25
C ALA A 25 18.73 -7.51 -7.12
N GLN A 26 18.51 -8.83 -7.18
CA GLN A 26 19.27 -9.73 -8.07
C GLN A 26 19.01 -9.48 -9.57
N ARG A 27 17.91 -8.81 -9.94
CA ARG A 27 17.55 -8.47 -11.33
C ARG A 27 17.63 -9.65 -12.31
N VAL A 28 17.22 -10.84 -11.88
CA VAL A 28 17.18 -12.05 -12.72
C VAL A 28 16.31 -11.84 -13.98
N GLN A 29 15.30 -10.97 -13.88
CA GLN A 29 14.40 -10.59 -14.99
C GLN A 29 14.88 -9.34 -15.77
N GLY A 30 16.13 -8.93 -15.57
CA GLY A 30 16.73 -7.72 -16.13
C GLY A 30 16.32 -6.43 -15.39
N HIS A 31 16.51 -5.29 -16.06
CA HIS A 31 16.23 -3.95 -15.51
C HIS A 31 14.80 -3.46 -15.77
N ARG A 32 13.86 -4.37 -16.09
CA ARG A 32 12.46 -3.98 -16.30
C ARG A 32 11.86 -3.53 -14.95
N PRO A 33 11.31 -2.32 -14.86
CA PRO A 33 10.69 -1.88 -13.63
C PRO A 33 9.43 -2.69 -13.32
N VAL A 34 9.16 -2.87 -12.03
CA VAL A 34 8.03 -3.66 -11.53
C VAL A 34 6.98 -2.77 -10.88
N ASN A 35 5.71 -3.19 -11.02
CA ASN A 35 4.59 -2.60 -10.30
C ASN A 35 4.11 -3.59 -9.24
N LEU A 36 4.08 -3.15 -7.98
CA LEU A 36 3.72 -3.97 -6.83
C LEU A 36 2.30 -3.62 -6.37
N ILE A 37 1.44 -4.62 -6.24
CA ILE A 37 0.06 -4.44 -5.77
C ILE A 37 -0.22 -5.47 -4.68
N GLY A 38 -0.69 -5.03 -3.53
CA GLY A 38 -1.00 -5.91 -2.42
C GLY A 38 -2.10 -5.38 -1.52
N PHE A 39 -2.85 -6.30 -0.91
CA PHE A 39 -3.83 -5.97 0.11
C PHE A 39 -3.54 -6.74 1.41
N GLY A 40 -3.94 -6.20 2.56
CA GLY A 40 -3.77 -6.84 3.86
C GLY A 40 -2.31 -7.23 4.13
N MET A 41 -2.04 -8.49 4.44
CA MET A 41 -0.66 -8.94 4.69
C MET A 41 0.25 -8.82 3.45
N GLY A 42 -0.30 -8.91 2.23
CA GLY A 42 0.47 -8.66 1.00
C GLY A 42 0.90 -7.20 0.86
N ALA A 43 0.06 -6.27 1.32
CA ALA A 43 0.42 -4.86 1.40
C ALA A 43 1.60 -4.63 2.37
N ARG A 44 1.62 -5.35 3.50
CA ARG A 44 2.75 -5.33 4.42
C ARG A 44 4.03 -5.89 3.81
N VAL A 45 3.96 -7.02 3.10
CA VAL A 45 5.11 -7.58 2.36
C VAL A 45 5.75 -6.53 1.46
N ILE A 46 4.92 -5.77 0.72
CA ILE A 46 5.39 -4.68 -0.16
C ILE A 46 6.05 -3.56 0.65
N MET A 47 5.41 -3.07 1.72
CA MET A 47 6.01 -2.00 2.53
C MET A 47 7.37 -2.39 3.13
N VAL A 48 7.49 -3.64 3.62
CA VAL A 48 8.75 -4.17 4.13
C VAL A 48 9.78 -4.32 3.01
N CYS A 49 9.36 -4.81 1.84
CA CYS A 49 10.21 -4.90 0.65
C CYS A 49 10.78 -3.52 0.26
N LEU A 50 9.93 -2.49 0.13
CA LEU A 50 10.37 -1.15 -0.23
C LEU A 50 11.32 -0.54 0.80
N THR A 51 11.02 -0.74 2.09
CA THR A 51 11.90 -0.29 3.17
C THR A 51 13.26 -0.98 3.11
N HIS A 52 13.28 -2.28 2.81
CA HIS A 52 14.51 -3.05 2.72
C HIS A 52 15.32 -2.70 1.46
N LEU A 53 14.67 -2.46 0.31
CA LEU A 53 15.33 -1.91 -0.87
C LEU A 53 15.94 -0.53 -0.60
N SER A 54 15.26 0.33 0.16
CA SER A 54 15.81 1.63 0.57
C SER A 54 17.08 1.47 1.43
N ASP A 55 17.10 0.46 2.31
CA ASP A 55 18.29 0.13 3.11
C ASP A 55 19.48 -0.37 2.28
N MET A 56 19.23 -0.91 1.08
CA MET A 56 20.28 -1.33 0.13
C MET A 56 20.90 -0.16 -0.64
N GLY A 57 20.42 1.08 -0.45
CA GLY A 57 20.98 2.27 -1.10
C GLY A 57 20.77 2.27 -2.62
N GLU A 58 21.84 2.46 -3.39
CA GLU A 58 21.76 2.57 -4.85
C GLU A 58 21.32 1.26 -5.52
N GLU A 59 21.66 0.10 -4.96
CA GLU A 59 21.27 -1.20 -5.52
C GLU A 59 19.76 -1.41 -5.53
N GLY A 60 19.06 -0.86 -4.52
CA GLY A 60 17.61 -0.95 -4.36
C GLY A 60 16.81 0.07 -5.16
N LYS A 61 17.48 1.01 -5.86
CA LYS A 61 16.81 2.02 -6.71
C LYS A 61 16.57 1.51 -8.12
N GLY A 62 15.65 2.15 -8.85
CA GLY A 62 15.37 1.80 -10.24
C GLY A 62 14.79 0.39 -10.43
N ILE A 63 14.15 -0.17 -9.40
CA ILE A 63 13.45 -1.46 -9.49
C ILE A 63 11.94 -1.23 -9.57
N VAL A 64 11.40 -0.43 -8.65
CA VAL A 64 9.95 -0.27 -8.48
C VAL A 64 9.49 1.00 -9.19
N GLU A 65 8.59 0.83 -10.15
CA GLU A 65 7.91 1.96 -10.80
C GLU A 65 6.80 2.49 -9.91
N SER A 66 5.81 1.66 -9.57
CA SER A 66 4.71 2.01 -8.68
C SER A 66 4.42 0.91 -7.67
N ALA A 67 3.91 1.31 -6.50
CA ALA A 67 3.44 0.40 -5.47
C ALA A 67 2.06 0.85 -4.97
N VAL A 68 1.11 -0.08 -4.89
CA VAL A 68 -0.24 0.16 -4.38
C VAL A 68 -0.52 -0.83 -3.26
N VAL A 69 -0.77 -0.28 -2.08
CA VAL A 69 -0.95 -1.04 -0.85
C VAL A 69 -2.34 -0.72 -0.29
N MET A 70 -3.14 -1.76 -0.04
CA MET A 70 -4.55 -1.63 0.34
C MET A 70 -4.83 -2.26 1.69
N GLY A 71 -5.54 -1.57 2.58
CA GLY A 71 -5.87 -2.10 3.91
C GLY A 71 -4.61 -2.53 4.67
N THR A 72 -3.58 -1.68 4.64
CA THR A 72 -2.21 -2.04 5.04
C THR A 72 -2.04 -2.14 6.56
N PRO A 73 -1.72 -3.31 7.13
CA PRO A 73 -1.37 -3.48 8.54
C PRO A 73 0.10 -3.09 8.78
N PHE A 74 0.38 -1.80 8.58
CA PHE A 74 1.69 -1.18 8.74
C PHE A 74 1.53 0.20 9.38
N SER A 75 2.61 0.71 9.99
CA SER A 75 2.62 2.01 10.66
C SER A 75 2.32 3.15 9.66
N ALA A 76 1.47 4.09 10.06
CA ALA A 76 1.16 5.28 9.25
C ALA A 76 2.23 6.39 9.35
N ASP A 77 3.42 6.06 9.88
CA ASP A 77 4.48 7.03 10.17
C ASP A 77 5.14 7.58 8.90
N ALA A 78 5.05 8.89 8.70
CA ALA A 78 5.52 9.57 7.48
C ALA A 78 7.00 9.28 7.17
N ALA A 79 7.86 9.17 8.19
CA ALA A 79 9.28 8.84 7.99
C ALA A 79 9.49 7.47 7.33
N LYS A 80 8.73 6.44 7.75
CA LYS A 80 8.79 5.10 7.14
C LYS A 80 8.27 5.11 5.71
N TRP A 81 7.22 5.88 5.45
CA TRP A 81 6.68 6.06 4.09
C TRP A 81 7.63 6.82 3.18
N ASN A 82 8.31 7.84 3.67
CA ASN A 82 9.35 8.56 2.94
C ASN A 82 10.54 7.65 2.60
N LYS A 83 10.95 6.81 3.56
CA LYS A 83 11.98 5.80 3.33
C LYS A 83 11.56 4.84 2.21
N ALA A 84 10.36 4.27 2.29
CA ALA A 84 9.83 3.40 1.23
C ALA A 84 9.70 4.14 -0.12
N ALA A 85 9.29 5.40 -0.11
CA ALA A 85 9.14 6.23 -1.30
C ALA A 85 10.47 6.51 -2.02
N SER A 86 11.60 6.47 -1.32
CA SER A 86 12.93 6.75 -1.90
C SER A 86 13.35 5.78 -3.02
N VAL A 87 12.71 4.61 -3.10
CA VAL A 87 12.98 3.58 -4.13
C VAL A 87 11.84 3.40 -5.14
N VAL A 88 10.78 4.22 -5.04
CA VAL A 88 9.63 4.20 -5.95
C VAL A 88 9.72 5.37 -6.92
N ALA A 89 9.70 5.11 -8.22
CA ALA A 89 9.89 6.15 -9.23
C ALA A 89 8.64 7.00 -9.50
N HIS A 90 7.45 6.40 -9.45
CA HIS A 90 6.21 7.04 -9.90
C HIS A 90 5.23 7.28 -8.75
N ARG A 91 4.60 6.23 -8.21
CA ARG A 91 3.51 6.36 -7.24
C ARG A 91 3.59 5.31 -6.14
N LEU A 92 3.50 5.74 -4.89
CA LEU A 92 3.30 4.89 -3.71
C LEU A 92 1.93 5.22 -3.10
N VAL A 93 0.92 4.41 -3.43
CA VAL A 93 -0.47 4.69 -3.07
C VAL A 93 -0.90 3.86 -1.86
N ASN A 94 -1.33 4.54 -0.80
CA ASN A 94 -2.05 3.98 0.32
C ASN A 94 -3.56 4.00 0.07
N VAL A 95 -4.18 2.84 -0.12
CA VAL A 95 -5.63 2.72 -0.18
C VAL A 95 -6.15 2.31 1.19
N TYR A 96 -6.91 3.18 1.83
CA TYR A 96 -7.37 3.00 3.21
C TYR A 96 -8.90 3.00 3.32
N CYS A 97 -9.40 2.29 4.33
CA CYS A 97 -10.82 2.26 4.67
C CYS A 97 -10.95 2.53 6.18
N ARG A 98 -11.62 3.63 6.54
CA ARG A 98 -11.78 4.07 7.93
C ARG A 98 -12.63 3.10 8.76
N THR A 99 -13.50 2.34 8.09
CA THR A 99 -14.42 1.38 8.72
C THR A 99 -13.89 -0.06 8.66
N ASP A 100 -12.61 -0.29 8.35
CA ASP A 100 -12.03 -1.63 8.44
C ASP A 100 -11.90 -2.06 9.91
N TRP A 101 -12.89 -2.81 10.40
CA TRP A 101 -12.93 -3.28 11.78
C TRP A 101 -11.84 -4.30 12.11
N VAL A 102 -11.32 -5.05 11.14
CA VAL A 102 -10.27 -6.05 11.38
C VAL A 102 -8.97 -5.34 11.73
N LEU A 103 -8.59 -4.32 10.96
CA LEU A 103 -7.44 -3.47 11.30
C LEU A 103 -7.73 -2.65 12.56
N GLY A 104 -8.95 -2.14 12.69
CA GLY A 104 -9.37 -1.29 13.80
C GLY A 104 -9.35 -1.96 15.17
N ILE A 105 -9.67 -3.26 15.26
CA ILE A 105 -9.76 -4.00 16.53
C ILE A 105 -8.53 -4.87 16.72
N ALA A 106 -8.11 -5.64 15.71
CA ALA A 106 -7.11 -6.66 15.90
C ALA A 106 -5.67 -6.13 15.88
N TYR A 107 -5.40 -5.08 15.09
CA TYR A 107 -4.08 -4.47 15.03
C TYR A 107 -3.87 -3.45 16.16
N ARG A 108 -4.89 -2.65 16.51
CA ARG A 108 -4.80 -1.73 17.66
C ARG A 108 -4.75 -2.44 19.01
N ALA A 109 -5.39 -3.60 19.18
CA ALA A 109 -5.30 -4.38 20.41
C ALA A 109 -3.93 -5.08 20.58
N SER A 110 -3.17 -5.26 19.50
CA SER A 110 -1.92 -6.02 19.52
C SER A 110 -0.64 -5.17 19.54
N LYS A 111 -0.71 -3.86 19.25
CA LYS A 111 0.46 -2.97 19.20
C LYS A 111 0.21 -1.58 19.79
N LEU A 112 1.28 -1.00 20.33
CA LEU A 112 1.36 0.38 20.82
C LEU A 112 1.36 1.44 19.69
N ASP A 113 1.47 1.02 18.43
CA ASP A 113 1.33 1.89 17.26
C ASP A 113 -0.13 2.35 17.16
N LYS A 114 -0.40 3.59 17.60
CA LYS A 114 -1.75 4.18 17.60
C LYS A 114 -2.34 4.39 16.19
N GLU A 115 -1.49 4.41 15.16
CA GLU A 115 -1.84 4.81 13.81
C GLU A 115 -1.49 3.74 12.77
N VAL A 116 -2.50 3.26 12.04
CA VAL A 116 -2.40 2.16 11.06
C VAL A 116 -2.71 2.71 9.67
N ALA A 117 -1.79 2.49 8.72
CA ALA A 117 -1.90 3.03 7.37
C ALA A 117 -3.20 2.61 6.65
N GLY A 118 -3.68 1.39 6.87
CA GLY A 118 -4.94 0.92 6.26
C GLY A 118 -6.22 1.59 6.77
N LEU A 119 -6.14 2.43 7.82
CA LEU A 119 -7.29 3.12 8.43
C LEU A 119 -7.29 4.64 8.18
N GLN A 120 -6.19 5.21 7.71
CA GLN A 120 -6.03 6.66 7.60
C GLN A 120 -5.10 7.05 6.45
N ALA A 121 -5.21 8.30 6.02
CA ALA A 121 -4.23 8.89 5.13
C ALA A 121 -2.85 9.01 5.82
N ILE A 122 -1.79 8.97 5.00
CA ILE A 122 -0.44 9.24 5.47
C ILE A 122 -0.23 10.75 5.44
N THR A 123 0.01 11.33 6.61
CA THR A 123 0.20 12.77 6.76
C THR A 123 1.50 13.08 7.50
N PRO A 124 2.22 14.15 7.14
CA PRO A 124 3.28 14.70 7.97
C PRO A 124 2.82 14.95 9.39
N LYS A 125 3.64 14.60 10.40
CA LYS A 125 3.33 14.91 11.81
C LYS A 125 3.72 16.33 12.20
N SER A 126 4.68 16.92 11.48
CA SER A 126 5.19 18.26 11.72
C SER A 126 5.51 18.95 10.39
N ALA A 127 5.40 20.28 10.36
CA ALA A 127 5.68 21.09 9.17
C ALA A 127 7.12 20.93 8.62
N GLY A 128 8.05 20.41 9.43
CA GLY A 128 9.44 20.13 9.03
C GLY A 128 9.70 18.75 8.43
N GLU A 129 8.70 17.87 8.35
CA GLU A 129 8.83 16.52 7.78
C GLU A 129 8.01 16.41 6.49
N PRO A 130 8.50 16.91 5.34
CA PRO A 130 7.73 16.85 4.10
C PRO A 130 7.49 15.38 3.71
N LEU A 131 6.24 15.06 3.38
CA LEU A 131 5.91 13.78 2.76
C LEU A 131 6.37 13.80 1.31
N SER A 132 6.99 12.72 0.85
CA SER A 132 7.44 12.58 -0.53
C SER A 132 6.26 12.74 -1.49
N GLY A 133 6.46 13.52 -2.57
CA GLY A 133 5.41 13.84 -3.53
C GLY A 133 4.86 12.65 -4.32
N VAL A 134 5.53 11.49 -4.28
CA VAL A 134 5.04 10.24 -4.88
C VAL A 134 4.06 9.49 -3.97
N VAL A 135 3.96 9.86 -2.69
CA VAL A 135 3.06 9.20 -1.74
C VAL A 135 1.66 9.78 -1.87
N GLU A 136 0.70 8.91 -2.12
CA GLU A 136 -0.71 9.27 -2.26
C GLU A 136 -1.56 8.47 -1.28
N SER A 137 -2.64 9.06 -0.77
CA SER A 137 -3.61 8.34 0.06
C SER A 137 -4.99 8.46 -0.54
N ILE A 138 -5.64 7.32 -0.79
CA ILE A 138 -6.98 7.23 -1.39
C ILE A 138 -7.93 6.59 -0.38
N ASP A 139 -8.98 7.32 -0.03
CA ASP A 139 -10.06 6.82 0.82
C ASP A 139 -11.05 6.00 -0.02
N VAL A 140 -11.28 4.75 0.36
CA VAL A 140 -12.30 3.87 -0.24
C VAL A 140 -13.42 3.51 0.75
N THR A 141 -13.52 4.26 1.85
CA THR A 141 -14.65 4.18 2.79
C THR A 141 -15.95 4.39 2.03
N GLY A 142 -16.89 3.45 2.15
CA GLY A 142 -18.15 3.44 1.40
C GLY A 142 -18.13 2.54 0.16
N LEU A 143 -16.96 2.32 -0.47
CA LEU A 143 -16.80 1.29 -1.49
C LEU A 143 -16.44 -0.07 -0.87
N VAL A 144 -15.64 -0.06 0.19
CA VAL A 144 -15.21 -1.26 0.95
C VAL A 144 -15.85 -1.21 2.33
N GLY A 145 -16.72 -2.19 2.65
CA GLY A 145 -17.42 -2.25 3.94
C GLY A 145 -16.55 -2.78 5.09
N GLY A 146 -15.50 -3.53 4.78
CA GLY A 146 -14.54 -4.08 5.75
C GLY A 146 -13.40 -4.84 5.08
N HIS A 147 -12.48 -5.41 5.86
CA HIS A 147 -11.25 -6.03 5.33
C HIS A 147 -11.50 -7.09 4.23
N TRP A 148 -12.53 -7.90 4.40
CA TRP A 148 -12.83 -9.01 3.49
C TRP A 148 -13.37 -8.54 2.13
N ASP A 149 -13.87 -7.31 2.05
CA ASP A 149 -14.38 -6.71 0.83
C ASP A 149 -13.29 -6.30 -0.17
N TYR A 150 -12.03 -6.17 0.28
CA TYR A 150 -10.91 -5.85 -0.60
C TYR A 150 -10.73 -6.92 -1.68
N ARG A 151 -10.87 -8.21 -1.32
CA ARG A 151 -10.61 -9.33 -2.23
C ARG A 151 -11.59 -9.39 -3.42
N PRO A 152 -12.92 -9.36 -3.25
CA PRO A 152 -13.84 -9.34 -4.38
C PRO A 152 -13.78 -8.02 -5.17
N LYS A 153 -13.42 -6.90 -4.52
CA LYS A 153 -13.38 -5.57 -5.16
C LYS A 153 -12.01 -5.20 -5.74
N LEU A 154 -11.01 -6.07 -5.64
CA LEU A 154 -9.62 -5.79 -6.01
C LEU A 154 -9.49 -5.26 -7.45
N LYS A 155 -10.21 -5.86 -8.41
CA LYS A 155 -10.21 -5.41 -9.81
C LYS A 155 -10.69 -3.95 -9.93
N THR A 156 -11.81 -3.63 -9.29
CA THR A 156 -12.38 -2.29 -9.27
C THR A 156 -11.45 -1.29 -8.58
N LEU A 157 -10.81 -1.69 -7.48
CA LEU A 157 -9.86 -0.86 -6.75
C LEU A 157 -8.60 -0.57 -7.57
N VAL A 158 -8.03 -1.57 -8.26
CA VAL A 158 -6.87 -1.37 -9.14
C VAL A 158 -7.21 -0.42 -10.31
N GLN A 159 -8.41 -0.57 -10.89
CA GLN A 159 -8.89 0.35 -11.92
C GLN A 159 -9.09 1.77 -11.38
N LEU A 160 -9.64 1.92 -10.18
CA LEU A 160 -9.85 3.21 -9.52
C LEU A 160 -8.53 3.93 -9.22
N VAL A 161 -7.51 3.19 -8.79
CA VAL A 161 -6.16 3.72 -8.56
C VAL A 161 -5.47 4.12 -9.88
N GLY A 162 -6.01 3.69 -11.03
CA GLY A 162 -5.48 4.01 -12.35
C GLY A 162 -4.19 3.25 -12.68
N LEU A 163 -3.92 2.13 -11.99
CA LEU A 163 -2.82 1.26 -12.37
C LEU A 163 -3.24 0.43 -13.60
N SER A 164 -2.65 0.76 -14.73
CA SER A 164 -2.71 -0.05 -15.93
C SER A 164 -1.31 -0.39 -16.40
N SER A 165 -1.02 -1.67 -16.62
CA SER A 165 0.21 -2.11 -17.26
C SER A 165 0.17 -1.81 -18.76
N GLY A 166 1.12 -1.02 -19.26
CA GLY A 166 1.27 -0.66 -20.67
C GLY A 166 0.68 0.72 -21.02
N ARG A 167 1.07 1.29 -22.18
CA ARG A 167 0.51 2.55 -22.72
C ARG A 167 -1.01 2.42 -22.83
N VAL A 168 -1.72 2.87 -21.81
CA VAL A 168 -3.15 3.10 -21.91
C VAL A 168 -3.30 4.50 -22.45
N ALA A 169 -3.73 4.60 -23.71
CA ALA A 169 -4.34 5.82 -24.22
C ALA A 169 -5.49 6.14 -23.27
N ALA A 170 -5.28 7.14 -22.41
CA ALA A 170 -6.21 7.53 -21.37
C ALA A 170 -7.57 7.83 -22.02
N THR A 171 -8.53 6.92 -21.83
CA THR A 171 -9.92 7.21 -22.17
C THR A 171 -10.57 7.79 -20.92
N SER A 172 -10.80 9.10 -20.99
CA SER A 172 -11.54 9.93 -20.03
C SER A 172 -12.93 9.40 -19.64
N SER A 173 -13.40 8.32 -20.27
CA SER A 173 -14.72 7.72 -20.08
C SER A 173 -14.92 6.93 -18.79
N LEU A 174 -13.86 6.50 -18.09
CA LEU A 174 -13.99 5.69 -16.87
C LEU A 174 -14.25 6.53 -15.61
N LEU A 175 -13.63 7.71 -15.50
CA LEU A 175 -13.86 8.64 -14.40
C LEU A 175 -15.31 9.18 -14.41
N GLY A 176 -15.86 9.44 -15.60
CA GLY A 176 -17.25 9.90 -15.76
C GLY A 176 -18.30 8.87 -15.31
N LYS A 177 -18.05 7.57 -15.53
CA LYS A 177 -18.98 6.50 -15.15
C LYS A 177 -18.94 6.16 -13.65
N MET A 178 -17.85 6.46 -12.96
CA MET A 178 -17.74 6.22 -11.51
C MET A 178 -18.31 7.39 -10.70
N SER A 179 -18.21 8.63 -11.20
CA SER A 179 -18.85 9.79 -10.57
C SER A 179 -20.38 9.69 -10.53
N SER A 180 -21.01 9.14 -11.58
CA SER A 180 -22.47 8.91 -11.62
C SER A 180 -22.95 7.81 -10.67
N ALA A 181 -22.08 6.86 -10.29
CA ALA A 181 -22.43 5.80 -9.35
C ALA A 181 -22.38 6.25 -7.87
N ILE A 182 -21.66 7.33 -7.57
CA ILE A 182 -21.50 7.88 -6.21
C ILE A 182 -22.59 8.92 -5.89
N THR A 183 -23.21 9.53 -6.92
CA THR A 183 -24.24 10.58 -6.77
C THR A 183 -25.68 10.09 -6.94
N GLY A 184 -25.89 8.83 -7.31
CA GLY A 184 -27.21 8.26 -7.60
C GLY A 184 -27.81 7.42 -6.47
N SER A 185 -28.03 8.02 -5.30
CA SER A 185 -28.94 7.50 -4.25
C SER A 185 -29.58 8.66 -3.52
N VAL A 186 -30.68 9.18 -4.08
CA VAL A 186 -31.71 9.94 -3.36
C VAL A 186 -32.75 8.96 -2.90
#